data_AF-A0A1F9A4M9-F1
#
_entry.id   AF-A0A1F9A4M9-F1
#
_cell.length_a   1.000
_cell.length_b   1.000
_cell.length_c   1.000
_cell.angle_alpha   90.00
_cell.angle_beta   90.00
_cell.angle_gamma   90.00
#
_symmetry.space_group_name_H-M   'P 1'
#
loop_
_entity.id
_entity.type
_entity.pdbx_description
1 polymer ?
#
loop_
_entity_poly.entity_id
_entity_poly.type
_entity_poly.pdbx_seq_one_letter_code
_entity_poly.pdbx_strand_id
1 'polypeptide(L)'
;MNHRKGFTLVEVIVILVVLSILAAMAVPVALRIFERTAEDTTREEMDNVKKALLGDPQKLQTSFRNDFGLLGDIGCLPSVAFGGLDRLLTQGSYLGWNFNSTTQTGAGWKGPYITGTPGEDFKKDQLGNDYTYTP
;
A
#
# COMPACT_ATOMS: atom_id res chain seq x y z
N MET A 1 54.02 -31.24 17.61
CA MET A 1 53.85 -31.20 16.15
C MET A 1 52.36 -31.36 15.85
N ASN A 2 51.69 -30.30 15.40
CA ASN A 2 50.24 -30.29 15.22
C ASN A 2 49.89 -30.74 13.80
N HIS A 3 49.42 -31.98 13.66
CA HIS A 3 48.90 -32.49 12.39
C HIS A 3 47.51 -31.90 12.13
N ARG A 4 47.44 -30.86 11.28
CA ARG A 4 46.17 -30.40 10.73
C ARG A 4 45.72 -31.41 9.67
N LYS A 5 44.69 -32.19 9.97
CA LYS A 5 44.01 -33.03 8.96
C LYS A 5 43.27 -32.08 8.00
N GLY A 6 43.62 -32.14 6.72
CA GLY A 6 42.92 -31.41 5.66
C GLY A 6 41.61 -32.09 5.29
N PHE A 7 40.71 -31.32 4.69
CA PHE A 7 39.43 -31.78 4.16
C PHE A 7 39.65 -32.79 3.02
N THR A 8 38.83 -33.85 2.95
CA THR A 8 38.93 -34.81 1.84
C THR A 8 38.04 -34.38 0.67
N LEU A 9 38.43 -34.76 -0.56
CA LEU A 9 37.67 -34.44 -1.76
C LEU A 9 36.24 -35.04 -1.72
N VAL A 10 36.11 -36.24 -1.15
CA VAL A 10 34.81 -36.90 -0.94
C VAL A 10 33.91 -36.09 -0.01
N GLU A 11 34.48 -35.52 1.06
CA GLU A 11 33.73 -34.72 2.03
C GLU A 11 33.18 -33.43 1.41
N VAL A 12 33.95 -32.77 0.54
CA VAL A 12 33.46 -31.59 -0.21
C VAL A 12 32.31 -31.99 -1.13
N ILE A 13 32.41 -33.11 -1.85
CA ILE A 13 31.36 -33.56 -2.77
C ILE A 13 30.06 -33.86 -2.01
N VAL A 14 30.13 -34.58 -0.89
CA VAL A 14 28.96 -34.90 -0.08
C VAL A 14 28.29 -33.62 0.43
N ILE A 15 29.06 -32.64 0.89
CA ILE A 15 28.53 -31.35 1.33
C ILE A 15 27.85 -30.60 0.18
N LEU A 16 28.46 -30.53 -1.00
CA LEU A 16 27.87 -29.87 -2.16
C LEU A 16 26.57 -30.54 -2.61
N VAL A 17 26.48 -31.87 -2.55
CA VAL A 17 25.24 -32.60 -2.83
C VAL A 17 24.15 -32.21 -1.83
N VAL A 18 24.43 -32.26 -0.53
CA VAL A 18 23.46 -31.88 0.51
C VAL A 18 23.03 -30.42 0.35
N LEU A 19 23.97 -29.50 0.12
CA LEU A 19 23.69 -28.08 -0.10
C LEU A 19 22.81 -27.85 -1.33
N SER A 20 23.04 -28.60 -2.42
CA SER A 20 22.22 -28.48 -3.64
C SER A 20 20.77 -28.89 -3.41
N ILE A 21 20.53 -29.96 -2.64
CA ILE A 21 19.18 -30.42 -2.29
C ILE A 21 18.49 -29.38 -1.40
N LEU A 22 19.19 -28.86 -0.39
CA LEU A 22 18.66 -27.82 0.49
C LEU A 22 18.32 -26.54 -0.28
N ALA A 23 19.21 -26.09 -1.17
CA ALA A 23 18.97 -24.91 -2.00
C ALA A 23 17.76 -25.10 -2.93
N ALA A 24 17.64 -26.28 -3.56
CA ALA A 24 16.52 -26.60 -4.44
C ALA A 24 15.16 -26.52 -3.73
N MET A 25 15.10 -26.89 -2.44
CA MET A 25 13.87 -26.78 -1.64
C MET A 25 13.63 -25.37 -1.08
N ALA A 26 14.70 -24.65 -0.73
CA ALA A 26 14.59 -23.33 -0.11
C ALA A 26 14.08 -22.25 -1.07
N VAL A 27 14.53 -22.26 -2.32
CA VAL A 27 14.16 -21.25 -3.34
C VAL A 27 12.65 -21.12 -3.54
N PRO A 28 11.87 -22.19 -3.85
CA PRO A 28 10.43 -22.05 -4.07
C PRO A 28 9.67 -21.61 -2.82
N VAL A 29 10.16 -21.95 -1.62
CA VAL A 29 9.57 -21.48 -0.35
C VAL A 29 9.77 -19.98 -0.19
N ALA A 30 10.97 -19.47 -0.46
CA ALA A 30 11.25 -18.04 -0.41
C ALA A 30 10.37 -17.25 -1.38
N LEU A 31 10.24 -17.71 -2.63
CA LEU A 31 9.38 -17.05 -3.63
C LEU A 31 7.92 -16.97 -3.18
N ARG A 32 7.36 -18.06 -2.63
CA ARG A 32 5.98 -18.07 -2.10
C ARG A 32 5.78 -17.11 -0.94
N ILE A 33 6.79 -16.92 -0.09
CA ILE A 33 6.72 -15.96 1.01
C ILE A 33 6.66 -14.54 0.45
N PHE A 34 7.52 -14.21 -0.52
CA PHE A 34 7.50 -12.90 -1.17
C PHE A 34 6.16 -12.60 -1.85
N GLU A 35 5.60 -13.56 -2.59
CA GLU A 35 4.29 -13.40 -3.23
C GLU A 35 3.19 -13.11 -2.20
N ARG A 36 3.15 -13.86 -1.09
CA ARG A 36 2.16 -13.64 -0.02
C ARG A 36 2.34 -12.30 0.66
N THR A 37 3.57 -11.92 0.99
CA THR A 37 3.85 -10.61 1.59
C THR A 37 3.44 -9.48 0.66
N ALA A 38 3.77 -9.58 -0.63
CA ALA A 38 3.35 -8.60 -1.63
C ALA A 38 1.81 -8.51 -1.70
N GLU A 39 1.11 -9.64 -1.72
CA GLU A 39 -0.36 -9.70 -1.75
C GLU A 39 -1.00 -9.08 -0.50
N ASP A 40 -0.50 -9.41 0.69
CA ASP A 40 -1.05 -8.91 1.96
C ASP A 40 -0.83 -7.41 2.11
N THR A 41 0.38 -6.91 1.78
CA THR A 41 0.65 -5.46 1.77
C THR A 41 -0.20 -4.73 0.73
N THR A 42 -0.37 -5.30 -0.47
CA THR A 42 -1.24 -4.73 -1.51
C THR A 42 -2.70 -4.63 -1.03
N ARG A 43 -3.19 -5.63 -0.27
CA ARG A 43 -4.54 -5.56 0.33
C ARG A 43 -4.66 -4.44 1.36
N GLU A 44 -3.66 -4.28 2.22
CA GLU A 44 -3.64 -3.21 3.22
C GLU A 44 -3.61 -1.83 2.57
N GLU A 45 -2.81 -1.65 1.52
CA GLU A 45 -2.78 -0.43 0.72
C GLU A 45 -4.13 -0.13 0.05
N MET A 46 -4.76 -1.14 -0.57
CA MET A 46 -6.09 -0.98 -1.15
C MET A 46 -7.15 -0.60 -0.11
N ASP A 47 -7.09 -1.15 1.10
CA ASP A 47 -8.00 -0.76 2.19
C ASP A 47 -7.75 0.68 2.65
N ASN A 48 -6.48 1.10 2.70
CA ASN A 48 -6.13 2.48 3.01
C ASN A 48 -6.64 3.45 1.94
N VAL A 49 -6.46 3.13 0.65
CA VAL A 49 -7.01 3.91 -0.47
C VAL A 49 -8.53 3.96 -0.39
N LYS A 50 -9.20 2.83 -0.12
CA LYS A 50 -10.65 2.78 0.06
C LYS A 50 -11.12 3.67 1.20
N LYS A 51 -10.45 3.64 2.35
CA LYS A 51 -10.73 4.52 3.49
C LYS A 51 -10.51 5.98 3.14
N ALA A 52 -9.47 6.31 2.38
CA ALA A 52 -9.25 7.68 1.90
C ALA A 52 -10.38 8.15 0.96
N LEU A 53 -10.93 7.25 0.14
CA LEU A 53 -12.04 7.55 -0.78
C LEU A 53 -13.38 7.73 -0.08
N LEU A 54 -13.74 6.82 0.84
CA LEU A 54 -15.08 6.70 1.42
C LEU A 54 -15.16 7.16 2.88
N GLY A 55 -14.02 7.44 3.49
CA GLY A 55 -13.86 7.73 4.91
C GLY A 55 -13.89 6.47 5.77
N ASP A 56 -13.29 6.57 6.95
CA ASP A 56 -13.31 5.52 7.95
C ASP A 56 -14.48 5.70 8.95
N PRO A 57 -15.48 4.80 8.98
CA PRO A 57 -16.58 4.90 9.93
C PRO A 57 -16.16 4.69 11.39
N GLN A 58 -14.98 4.09 11.64
CA GLN A 58 -14.46 3.87 12.99
C GLN A 58 -13.77 5.11 13.56
N LYS A 59 -13.41 6.10 12.72
CA LYS A 59 -12.85 7.37 13.18
C LYS A 59 -13.95 8.28 13.70
N LEU A 60 -14.23 8.14 14.99
CA LEU A 60 -15.17 8.95 15.72
C LEU A 60 -14.44 10.14 16.38
N GLN A 61 -14.98 11.34 16.22
CA GLN A 61 -14.65 12.47 17.08
C GLN A 61 -15.86 12.77 17.96
N THR A 62 -15.65 12.77 19.27
CA THR A 62 -16.72 13.05 20.25
C THR A 62 -17.95 12.15 20.02
N SER A 63 -17.73 10.86 19.75
CA SER A 63 -18.77 9.84 19.47
C SER A 63 -19.54 9.98 18.14
N PHE A 64 -19.19 10.95 17.29
CA PHE A 64 -19.76 11.10 15.94
C PHE A 64 -18.71 10.83 14.87
N ARG A 65 -19.12 10.24 13.74
CA ARG A 65 -18.25 10.04 12.58
C ARG A 65 -17.85 11.41 12.01
N ASN A 66 -16.54 11.64 11.87
CA ASN A 66 -16.00 12.88 11.26
C ASN A 66 -15.10 12.62 10.03
N ASP A 67 -14.94 11.36 9.65
CA ASP A 67 -14.19 10.97 8.44
C ASP A 67 -15.13 10.41 7.38
N PHE A 68 -15.35 11.20 6.32
CA PHE A 68 -16.20 10.85 5.18
C PHE A 68 -15.40 10.69 3.87
N GLY A 69 -14.07 10.80 3.94
CA GLY A 69 -13.18 10.69 2.79
C GLY A 69 -13.46 11.72 1.69
N LEU A 70 -12.80 11.52 0.55
CA LEU A 70 -12.93 12.37 -0.62
C LEU A 70 -14.39 12.46 -1.12
N LEU A 71 -15.10 11.33 -1.15
CA LEU A 71 -16.47 11.27 -1.64
C LEU A 71 -17.42 12.07 -0.75
N GLY A 72 -17.29 11.99 0.58
CA GLY A 72 -18.17 12.72 1.47
C GLY A 72 -17.93 14.22 1.47
N ASP A 73 -16.68 14.65 1.29
CA ASP A 73 -16.32 16.07 1.34
C ASP A 73 -16.53 16.79 0.00
N ILE A 74 -16.28 16.11 -1.12
CA ILE A 74 -16.37 16.71 -2.48
C ILE A 74 -17.58 16.20 -3.27
N GLY A 75 -18.12 15.04 -2.93
CA GLY A 75 -19.27 14.45 -3.65
C GLY A 75 -18.87 13.73 -4.93
N CYS A 76 -17.59 13.47 -5.17
CA CYS A 76 -17.13 12.75 -6.36
C CYS A 76 -16.00 11.76 -6.05
N LEU A 77 -16.02 10.63 -6.74
CA LEU A 77 -14.90 9.70 -6.76
C LEU A 77 -13.83 10.20 -7.75
N PRO A 78 -12.55 9.87 -7.52
CA PRO A 78 -11.49 10.22 -8.46
C PRO A 78 -11.68 9.46 -9.77
N SER A 79 -11.41 10.15 -10.88
CA SER A 79 -11.29 9.54 -12.19
C SER A 79 -10.02 10.04 -12.86
N VAL A 80 -9.55 9.33 -13.89
CA VAL A 80 -8.37 9.74 -14.68
C VAL A 80 -8.52 11.15 -15.27
N ALA A 81 -9.75 11.57 -15.60
CA ALA A 81 -10.03 12.91 -16.11
C ALA A 81 -9.85 14.02 -15.06
N PHE A 82 -9.89 13.66 -13.78
CA PHE A 82 -9.87 14.58 -12.66
C PHE A 82 -8.63 14.44 -11.77
N GLY A 83 -7.55 13.85 -12.28
CA GLY A 83 -6.28 13.70 -11.53
C GLY A 83 -6.18 12.40 -10.74
N GLY A 84 -7.10 11.44 -10.91
CA GLY A 84 -7.00 10.10 -10.34
C GLY A 84 -6.75 10.08 -8.82
N LEU A 85 -5.89 9.15 -8.38
CA LEU A 85 -5.56 9.00 -6.96
C LEU A 85 -4.72 10.15 -6.39
N ASP A 86 -4.09 11.01 -7.21
CA ASP A 86 -3.32 12.18 -6.71
C ASP A 86 -4.15 13.13 -5.84
N ARG A 87 -5.46 13.13 -6.05
CA ARG A 87 -6.43 13.92 -5.28
C ARG A 87 -6.51 13.54 -3.81
N LEU A 88 -6.14 12.30 -3.48
CA LEU A 88 -6.10 11.83 -2.10
C LEU A 88 -4.98 12.51 -1.32
N LEU A 89 -3.96 13.01 -2.00
CA LEU A 89 -2.80 13.62 -1.36
C LEU A 89 -2.71 15.13 -1.57
N THR A 90 -3.11 15.62 -2.75
CA THR A 90 -3.01 17.02 -3.13
C THR A 90 -4.35 17.60 -3.55
N GLN A 91 -4.60 18.87 -3.19
CA GLN A 91 -5.86 19.56 -3.52
C GLN A 91 -6.06 19.73 -5.03
N GLY A 92 -4.99 20.00 -5.78
CA GLY A 92 -5.07 20.31 -7.21
C GLY A 92 -5.97 21.52 -7.49
N SER A 93 -6.87 21.39 -8.48
CA SER A 93 -7.78 22.45 -8.93
C SER A 93 -9.09 22.54 -8.13
N TYR A 94 -9.28 21.71 -7.10
CA TYR A 94 -10.52 21.70 -6.33
C TYR A 94 -10.61 22.89 -5.38
N LEU A 95 -11.84 23.31 -5.09
CA LEU A 95 -12.10 24.27 -4.03
C LEU A 95 -11.69 23.65 -2.69
N GLY A 96 -10.96 24.42 -1.89
CA GLY A 96 -10.64 24.02 -0.51
C GLY A 96 -11.92 23.97 0.32
N TRP A 97 -11.88 23.21 1.41
CA TRP A 97 -13.00 23.07 2.33
C TRP A 97 -13.57 24.43 2.75
N ASN A 98 -14.87 24.61 2.54
CA ASN A 98 -15.61 25.80 2.93
C ASN A 98 -16.87 25.39 3.67
N PHE A 99 -17.12 26.02 4.83
CA PHE A 99 -18.33 25.81 5.62
C PHE A 99 -19.25 27.03 5.51
N ASN A 100 -20.48 26.81 5.06
CA ASN A 100 -21.52 27.81 5.02
C ASN A 100 -22.34 27.78 6.33
N SER A 101 -22.22 28.82 7.14
CA SER A 101 -22.90 28.92 8.44
C SER A 101 -24.41 29.14 8.34
N THR A 102 -24.93 29.58 7.19
CA THR A 102 -26.37 29.78 6.96
C THR A 102 -27.06 28.47 6.60
N THR A 103 -26.47 27.68 5.72
CA THR A 103 -27.02 26.37 5.32
C THR A 103 -26.53 25.21 6.20
N GLN A 104 -25.56 25.47 7.09
CA GLN A 104 -24.90 24.47 7.94
C GLN A 104 -24.27 23.32 7.13
N THR A 105 -23.83 23.62 5.91
CA THR A 105 -23.21 22.63 5.00
C THR A 105 -21.75 22.99 4.75
N GLY A 106 -20.88 21.99 4.80
CA GLY A 106 -19.50 22.11 4.38
C GLY A 106 -19.22 21.24 3.16
N ALA A 107 -18.41 21.76 2.22
CA ALA A 107 -17.96 21.02 1.05
C ALA A 107 -16.58 21.52 0.59
N GLY A 108 -15.87 20.68 -0.15
CA GLY A 108 -14.56 20.98 -0.72
C GLY A 108 -13.46 20.10 -0.16
N TRP A 109 -12.26 20.24 -0.71
CA TRP A 109 -11.12 19.41 -0.33
C TRP A 109 -10.66 19.76 1.10
N LYS A 110 -10.79 18.80 2.02
CA LYS A 110 -10.57 18.99 3.47
C LYS A 110 -9.15 18.69 3.93
N GLY A 111 -8.35 18.02 3.11
CA GLY A 111 -6.97 17.72 3.42
C GLY A 111 -6.49 16.47 2.70
N PRO A 112 -5.20 16.11 2.88
CA PRO A 112 -4.73 14.81 2.44
C PRO A 112 -5.52 13.72 3.16
N TYR A 113 -6.17 12.87 2.37
CA TYR A 113 -6.94 11.71 2.83
C TYR A 113 -6.05 10.47 3.01
N ILE A 114 -4.85 10.50 2.44
CA ILE A 114 -3.82 9.47 2.59
C ILE A 114 -2.49 10.11 3.01
N THR A 115 -1.68 9.35 3.75
CA THR A 115 -0.31 9.74 4.09
C THR A 115 0.64 9.29 2.98
N GLY A 116 1.41 10.22 2.40
CA GLY A 116 2.42 9.91 1.39
C GLY A 116 3.16 11.17 0.92
N THR A 117 4.25 10.99 0.17
CA THR A 117 4.93 12.08 -0.51
C THR A 117 4.30 12.30 -1.89
N PRO A 118 4.04 13.54 -2.34
CA PRO A 118 3.56 13.79 -3.70
C PRO A 118 4.53 13.20 -4.72
N GLY A 119 4.11 12.15 -5.43
CA GLY A 119 4.93 11.39 -6.37
C GLY A 119 5.37 9.99 -5.94
N GLU A 120 5.06 9.54 -4.71
CA GLU A 120 5.40 8.19 -4.20
C GLU A 120 4.20 7.22 -4.07
N ASP A 121 4.45 5.95 -4.40
CA ASP A 121 3.96 4.63 -3.92
C ASP A 121 2.53 4.34 -3.40
N PHE A 122 1.55 5.24 -3.51
CA PHE A 122 0.13 4.85 -3.25
C PHE A 122 -0.66 4.54 -4.54
N LYS A 123 0.00 4.65 -5.70
CA LYS A 123 -0.60 4.38 -7.01
C LYS A 123 -0.22 3.02 -7.56
N LYS A 124 0.73 2.33 -6.94
CA LYS A 124 1.23 1.04 -7.39
C LYS A 124 1.10 0.01 -6.29
N ASP A 125 0.89 -1.23 -6.70
CA ASP A 125 0.99 -2.37 -5.80
C ASP A 125 2.45 -2.77 -5.55
N GLN A 126 2.66 -3.74 -4.65
CA GLN A 126 3.99 -4.28 -4.34
C GLN A 126 4.64 -5.06 -5.50
N LEU A 127 3.91 -5.27 -6.60
CA LEU A 127 4.37 -5.91 -7.82
C LEU A 127 4.71 -4.89 -8.93
N GLY A 128 4.49 -3.60 -8.67
CA GLY A 128 4.76 -2.49 -9.58
C GLY A 128 3.64 -2.18 -10.58
N ASN A 129 2.46 -2.78 -10.46
CA ASN A 129 1.29 -2.49 -11.28
C ASN A 129 0.55 -1.25 -10.76
N ASP A 130 0.06 -0.41 -11.66
CA ASP A 130 -0.75 0.75 -11.27
C ASP A 130 -2.16 0.33 -10.79
N TYR A 131 -2.62 0.91 -9.68
CA TYR A 131 -4.00 0.81 -9.25
C TYR A 131 -4.91 1.50 -10.28
N THR A 132 -5.75 0.72 -10.93
CA THR A 132 -6.77 1.23 -11.84
C THR A 132 -8.11 1.26 -11.13
N TYR A 133 -8.72 2.44 -11.07
CA TYR A 133 -10.08 2.60 -10.58
C TYR A 133 -11.02 2.80 -11.77
N THR A 134 -11.90 1.82 -12.00
CA THR A 134 -13.00 1.92 -12.98
C THR A 134 -14.31 1.96 -12.20
N PRO A 135 -15.09 3.06 -12.28
CA PRO A 135 -16.36 3.18 -11.59
C PRO A 135 -17.46 2.28 -12.16
#